data_AF-A0A7J9JTI6-F1
#
_entry.id   AF-A0A7J9JTI6-F1
#
_cell.length_a   1.000
_cell.length_b   1.000
_cell.length_c   1.000
_cell.angle_alpha   90.00
_cell.angle_beta   90.00
_cell.angle_gamma   90.00
#
_symmetry.space_group_name_H-M   'P 1'
#
loop_
_entity.id
_entity.type
_entity.pdbx_description
1 polymer ?
#
loop_
_entity_poly.entity_id
_entity_poly.type
_entity_poly.pdbx_seq_one_letter_code
_entity_poly.pdbx_strand_id
1 'polypeptide(L)'
;MLSKHDPPILLAKVDANEESNKDLANEYEVRGFPTLKILRNGGKNVQEYKGPREADGIVEYLKKQSGPASAEIKSAEDASSFIDEKKLVIVGVFPKFSGQEFDNYMALAEKLRSDYEFGHTLDAKYLPRGESSVTGPVVRLFKPFDELFVDFKVTW
;
A
#
# COMPACT_ATOMS: atom_id res chain seq x y z
N MET A 1 6.70 1.11 -20.84
CA MET A 1 5.66 2.16 -20.90
C MET A 1 4.43 1.67 -20.14
N LEU A 2 3.73 2.57 -19.43
CA LEU A 2 2.60 2.24 -18.54
C LEU A 2 1.38 1.66 -19.27
N SER A 3 1.15 2.08 -20.51
CA SER A 3 0.07 1.55 -21.37
C SER A 3 0.26 0.08 -21.78
N LYS A 4 1.48 -0.46 -21.69
CA LYS A 4 1.80 -1.87 -21.98
C LYS A 4 1.85 -2.73 -20.71
N HIS A 5 1.57 -2.16 -19.54
CA HIS A 5 1.42 -2.92 -18.30
C HIS A 5 0.15 -3.76 -18.38
N ASP A 6 0.10 -4.88 -17.63
CA ASP A 6 -1.10 -5.70 -17.50
C ASP A 6 -1.56 -5.74 -16.03
N PRO A 7 -2.73 -5.17 -15.69
CA PRO A 7 -3.62 -4.41 -16.55
C PRO A 7 -3.03 -3.05 -16.97
N PRO A 8 -3.50 -2.42 -18.06
CA PRO A 8 -3.00 -1.13 -18.50
C PRO A 8 -3.13 -0.04 -17.43
N ILE A 9 -2.06 0.72 -17.20
CA ILE A 9 -2.07 1.89 -16.32
C ILE A 9 -2.28 3.13 -17.20
N LEU A 10 -3.46 3.73 -17.08
CA LEU A 10 -3.86 4.89 -17.87
C LEU A 10 -3.52 6.19 -17.16
N LEU A 11 -3.11 7.19 -17.94
CA LEU A 11 -2.89 8.56 -17.48
C LEU A 11 -3.91 9.45 -18.16
N ALA A 12 -4.54 10.30 -17.38
CA ALA A 12 -5.48 11.30 -17.85
C ALA A 12 -5.09 12.68 -17.30
N LYS A 13 -5.50 13.73 -18.01
CA LYS A 13 -5.44 15.10 -17.52
C LYS A 13 -6.83 15.72 -17.59
N VAL A 14 -7.13 16.57 -16.63
CA VAL A 14 -8.36 17.38 -16.59
C VAL A 14 -7.95 18.83 -16.38
N ASP A 15 -8.51 19.75 -17.17
CA ASP A 15 -8.39 21.17 -16.86
C ASP A 15 -9.44 21.55 -15.82
N ALA A 16 -9.00 21.68 -14.57
CA ALA A 16 -9.87 22.00 -13.45
C ALA A 16 -10.29 23.48 -13.40
N ASN A 17 -9.75 24.36 -14.26
CA ASN A 17 -10.22 25.74 -14.37
C ASN A 17 -11.44 25.88 -15.29
N GLU A 18 -11.72 24.89 -16.14
CA GLU A 18 -12.91 24.89 -16.99
C GLU A 18 -14.19 24.82 -16.13
N GLU A 19 -15.17 25.65 -16.47
CA GLU A 19 -16.45 25.73 -15.75
C GLU A 19 -17.13 24.37 -15.64
N SER A 20 -17.10 23.57 -16.72
CA SER A 20 -17.71 22.23 -16.77
C SER A 20 -17.06 21.21 -15.84
N ASN A 21 -15.84 21.47 -15.36
CA ASN A 21 -15.08 20.54 -14.51
C ASN A 21 -15.02 20.99 -13.05
N LYS A 22 -15.68 22.10 -12.67
CA LYS A 22 -15.65 22.61 -11.29
C LYS A 22 -16.20 21.63 -10.27
N ASP A 23 -17.30 20.94 -10.59
CA ASP A 23 -17.88 19.95 -9.69
C ASP A 23 -16.92 18.77 -9.48
N LEU A 24 -16.23 18.33 -10.53
CA LEU A 24 -15.22 17.30 -10.46
C LEU A 24 -14.00 17.77 -9.64
N ALA A 25 -13.53 19.00 -9.84
CA ALA A 25 -12.43 19.57 -9.06
C ALA A 25 -12.78 19.62 -7.55
N ASN A 26 -14.01 19.96 -7.21
CA ASN A 26 -14.50 19.96 -5.83
C ASN A 26 -14.64 18.53 -5.27
N GLU A 27 -15.26 17.61 -6.01
CA GLU A 27 -15.44 16.19 -5.63
C GLU A 27 -14.10 15.54 -5.30
N TYR A 28 -13.08 15.80 -6.13
CA TYR A 28 -11.74 15.29 -5.93
C TYR A 28 -10.87 16.18 -5.05
N GLU A 29 -11.42 17.21 -4.40
CA GLU A 29 -10.72 18.12 -3.48
C GLU A 29 -9.44 18.74 -4.06
N VAL A 30 -9.50 19.21 -5.30
CA VAL A 30 -8.37 19.89 -5.96
C VAL A 30 -8.25 21.31 -5.42
N ARG A 31 -7.31 21.52 -4.50
CA ARG A 31 -7.07 22.82 -3.84
C ARG A 31 -5.92 23.64 -4.43
N GLY A 32 -5.19 23.07 -5.38
CA GLY A 32 -4.05 23.71 -6.03
C GLY A 32 -3.55 22.90 -7.22
N PHE A 33 -2.67 23.48 -8.02
CA PHE A 33 -2.17 22.86 -9.25
C PHE A 33 -0.63 22.71 -9.24
N PRO A 34 -0.10 21.62 -9.82
CA PRO A 34 -0.82 20.40 -10.20
C PRO A 34 -1.24 19.57 -8.99
N THR A 35 -2.38 18.89 -9.07
CA THR A 35 -2.78 17.83 -8.12
C THR A 35 -2.86 16.51 -8.89
N LEU A 36 -2.10 15.50 -8.45
CA LEU A 36 -2.09 14.18 -9.06
C LEU A 36 -2.80 13.18 -8.14
N LYS A 37 -3.71 12.38 -8.71
CA LYS A 37 -4.48 11.36 -7.99
C LYS A 37 -4.42 10.03 -8.72
N ILE A 38 -4.40 8.95 -7.94
CA ILE A 38 -4.49 7.58 -8.42
C ILE A 38 -5.91 7.10 -8.17
N LEU A 39 -6.60 6.71 -9.24
CA LEU A 39 -7.96 6.17 -9.18
C LEU A 39 -7.89 4.67 -9.45
N ARG A 40 -8.56 3.89 -8.62
CA ARG A 40 -8.67 2.42 -8.76
C ARG A 40 -10.11 1.97 -8.68
N ASN A 41 -10.39 0.80 -9.24
CA ASN A 41 -11.71 0.17 -9.21
C ASN A 41 -12.84 1.11 -9.67
N GLY A 42 -12.58 1.86 -10.75
CA GLY A 42 -13.55 2.83 -11.30
C GLY A 42 -13.75 4.07 -10.42
N GLY A 43 -12.75 4.48 -9.64
CA GLY A 43 -12.83 5.67 -8.78
C GLY A 43 -13.34 5.40 -7.37
N LYS A 44 -13.64 4.13 -7.00
CA LYS A 44 -14.05 3.77 -5.63
C LYS A 44 -12.94 3.99 -4.60
N ASN A 45 -11.68 3.88 -5.04
CA ASN A 45 -10.50 4.18 -4.24
C ASN A 45 -9.72 5.28 -4.93
N VAL A 46 -9.67 6.46 -4.29
CA VAL A 46 -8.92 7.62 -4.77
C VAL A 46 -7.81 7.91 -3.77
N GLN A 47 -6.57 7.99 -4.25
CA GLN A 47 -5.39 8.24 -3.45
C GLN A 47 -4.61 9.43 -4.01
N GLU A 48 -3.96 10.19 -3.14
CA GLU A 48 -3.00 11.19 -3.58
C GLU A 48 -1.74 10.51 -4.14
N TYR A 49 -1.21 11.06 -5.23
CA TYR A 49 0.09 10.67 -5.72
C TYR A 49 1.19 11.31 -4.87
N LYS A 50 2.00 10.49 -4.22
CA LYS A 50 3.10 10.93 -3.33
C LYS A 50 4.49 10.58 -3.87
N GLY A 51 4.57 10.13 -5.13
CA GLY A 51 5.82 9.73 -5.77
C GLY A 51 6.63 10.89 -6.34
N PRO A 52 7.74 10.58 -7.04
CA PRO A 52 8.60 11.56 -7.72
C PRO A 52 7.88 12.32 -8.84
N ARG A 53 8.38 13.47 -9.29
CA ARG A 53 7.72 14.29 -10.34
C ARG A 53 8.34 14.10 -11.73
N GLU A 54 9.46 13.40 -11.80
CA GLU A 54 10.16 13.04 -13.02
C GLU A 54 9.45 11.89 -13.73
N ALA A 55 9.47 11.89 -15.05
CA ALA A 55 8.72 10.92 -15.85
C ALA A 55 9.04 9.46 -15.47
N ASP A 56 10.33 9.12 -15.33
CA ASP A 56 10.75 7.78 -14.96
C ASP A 56 10.30 7.41 -13.53
N GLY A 57 10.40 8.36 -12.59
CA GLY A 57 9.94 8.16 -11.21
C GLY A 57 8.42 7.95 -11.12
N ILE A 58 7.63 8.65 -11.95
CA ILE A 58 6.18 8.42 -12.08
C ILE A 58 5.91 6.99 -12.59
N VAL A 59 6.65 6.56 -13.61
CA VAL A 59 6.48 5.21 -14.19
C VAL A 59 6.80 4.13 -13.17
N GLU A 60 7.90 4.26 -12.44
CA GLU A 60 8.32 3.31 -11.41
C GLU A 60 7.33 3.28 -10.25
N TYR A 61 6.92 4.45 -9.76
CA TYR A 61 5.93 4.55 -8.69
C TYR A 61 4.62 3.88 -9.07
N LEU A 62 4.08 4.18 -10.26
CA LEU A 62 2.81 3.62 -10.71
C LEU A 62 2.88 2.10 -10.95
N LYS A 63 4.02 1.57 -11.40
CA LYS A 63 4.25 0.12 -11.48
C LYS A 63 4.31 -0.55 -10.12
N LYS A 64 5.00 0.05 -9.13
CA LYS A 64 4.97 -0.47 -7.75
C LYS A 64 3.53 -0.46 -7.23
N GLN A 65 2.81 0.62 -7.53
CA GLN A 65 1.43 0.81 -7.14
C GLN A 65 0.44 -0.06 -7.95
N SER A 66 0.78 -0.69 -9.08
CA SER A 66 -0.12 -1.62 -9.77
C SER A 66 -0.03 -3.05 -9.24
N GLY A 67 1.01 -3.37 -8.49
CA GLY A 67 1.18 -4.65 -7.81
C GLY A 67 0.15 -4.89 -6.68
N PRO A 68 0.20 -6.05 -6.02
CA PRO A 68 -0.67 -6.34 -4.89
C PRO A 68 -0.46 -5.30 -3.77
N ALA A 69 -1.54 -4.98 -3.05
CA ALA A 69 -1.48 -4.03 -1.93
C ALA A 69 -0.56 -4.50 -0.80
N SER A 70 -0.40 -5.81 -0.67
CA SER A 70 0.46 -6.45 0.31
C SER A 70 1.29 -7.54 -0.34
N ALA A 71 2.59 -7.59 -0.04
CA ALA A 71 3.50 -8.61 -0.55
C ALA A 71 3.47 -9.86 0.34
N GLU A 72 3.37 -11.04 -0.27
CA GLU A 72 3.45 -12.31 0.46
C GLU A 72 4.92 -12.63 0.82
N ILE A 73 5.21 -12.81 2.10
CA ILE A 73 6.53 -13.16 2.65
C ILE A 73 6.56 -14.66 2.91
N LYS A 74 7.38 -15.39 2.14
CA LYS A 74 7.46 -16.86 2.17
C LYS A 74 8.73 -17.39 2.83
N SER A 75 9.68 -16.50 3.11
CA SER A 75 11.01 -16.83 3.61
C SER A 75 11.62 -15.68 4.42
N ALA A 76 12.68 -15.96 5.17
CA ALA A 76 13.43 -14.94 5.89
C ALA A 76 14.16 -13.98 4.93
N GLU A 77 14.53 -14.48 3.75
CA GLU A 77 15.14 -13.69 2.67
C GLU A 77 14.15 -12.68 2.07
N ASP A 78 12.89 -13.09 1.86
CA ASP A 78 11.82 -12.18 1.45
C ASP A 78 11.61 -11.09 2.49
N ALA A 79 11.54 -11.47 3.77
CA ALA A 79 11.35 -10.55 4.87
C ALA A 79 12.50 -9.53 4.97
N SER A 80 13.75 -10.01 4.84
CA SER A 80 14.94 -9.16 4.88
C SER A 80 15.01 -8.19 3.69
N SER A 81 14.50 -8.60 2.52
CA SER A 81 14.46 -7.75 1.33
C SER A 81 13.32 -6.73 1.37
N PHE A 82 12.23 -7.07 2.06
CA PHE A 82 11.01 -6.25 2.12
C PHE A 82 11.00 -5.27 3.30
N ILE A 83 11.48 -5.70 4.48
CA ILE A 83 11.42 -4.92 5.72
C ILE A 83 12.65 -4.02 5.81
N ASP A 84 12.48 -2.78 5.37
CA ASP A 84 13.51 -1.74 5.48
C ASP A 84 13.47 -1.13 6.89
N GLU A 85 14.57 -1.28 7.64
CA GLU A 85 14.70 -0.76 9.01
C GLU A 85 14.58 0.77 9.10
N LYS A 86 14.67 1.49 7.98
CA LYS A 86 14.52 2.95 7.92
C LYS A 86 13.09 3.40 7.66
N LYS A 87 12.16 2.48 7.44
CA LYS A 87 10.77 2.77 7.06
C LYS A 87 9.77 2.13 8.00
N LEU A 88 8.54 2.62 7.92
CA LEU A 88 7.39 1.97 8.53
C LEU A 88 6.90 0.86 7.58
N VAL A 89 6.90 -0.38 8.08
CA VAL A 89 6.42 -1.55 7.33
C VAL A 89 5.40 -2.29 8.19
N ILE A 90 4.25 -2.60 7.63
CA ILE A 90 3.16 -3.28 8.32
C ILE A 90 3.10 -4.71 7.80
N VAL A 91 3.22 -5.71 8.68
CA VAL A 91 3.18 -7.12 8.30
C VAL A 91 2.08 -7.84 9.06
N GLY A 92 1.13 -8.43 8.33
CA GLY A 92 0.12 -9.30 8.91
C GLY A 92 0.57 -10.76 8.96
N VAL A 93 0.51 -11.38 10.13
CA VAL A 93 0.72 -12.81 10.34
C VAL A 93 -0.65 -13.46 10.48
N PHE A 94 -0.99 -14.38 9.59
CA PHE A 94 -2.30 -15.02 9.54
C PHE A 94 -2.18 -16.54 9.48
N PRO A 95 -3.10 -17.30 10.10
CA PRO A 95 -3.09 -18.76 9.98
C PRO A 95 -3.47 -19.24 8.57
N LYS A 96 -4.15 -18.40 7.78
CA LYS A 96 -4.56 -18.64 6.39
C LYS A 96 -4.85 -17.31 5.68
N PHE A 97 -4.72 -17.27 4.37
CA PHE A 97 -5.07 -16.10 3.54
C PHE A 97 -6.55 -16.11 3.12
N SER A 98 -7.44 -16.19 4.11
CA SER A 98 -8.88 -16.11 3.91
C SER A 98 -9.60 -15.81 5.23
N GLY A 99 -10.81 -15.29 5.13
CA GLY A 99 -11.62 -14.95 6.29
C GLY A 99 -11.55 -13.46 6.61
N GLN A 100 -12.47 -13.03 7.46
CA GLN A 100 -12.76 -11.61 7.70
C GLN A 100 -11.53 -10.81 8.13
N GLU A 101 -10.64 -11.38 8.94
CA GLU A 101 -9.44 -10.72 9.43
C GLU A 101 -8.45 -10.43 8.31
N PHE A 102 -8.23 -11.40 7.41
CA PHE A 102 -7.35 -11.25 6.26
C PHE A 102 -7.97 -10.28 5.23
N ASP A 103 -9.28 -10.40 4.98
CA ASP A 103 -9.99 -9.53 4.04
C ASP A 103 -9.96 -8.07 4.51
N ASN A 104 -10.19 -7.82 5.81
CA ASN A 104 -10.08 -6.50 6.42
C ASN A 104 -8.64 -5.95 6.32
N TYR A 105 -7.64 -6.80 6.56
CA TYR A 105 -6.24 -6.41 6.42
C TYR A 105 -5.89 -6.00 4.99
N MET A 106 -6.33 -6.78 3.99
CA MET A 106 -6.11 -6.47 2.59
C MET A 106 -6.85 -5.19 2.16
N ALA A 107 -8.04 -4.94 2.69
CA ALA A 107 -8.76 -3.69 2.46
C ALA A 107 -8.02 -2.46 3.03
N LEU A 108 -7.43 -2.60 4.24
CA LEU A 108 -6.59 -1.55 4.83
C LEU A 108 -5.30 -1.34 4.03
N ALA A 109 -4.64 -2.42 3.62
CA ALA A 109 -3.46 -2.37 2.77
C ALA A 109 -3.78 -1.62 1.47
N GLU A 110 -4.89 -1.93 0.80
CA GLU A 110 -5.29 -1.25 -0.43
C GLU A 110 -5.58 0.23 -0.21
N LYS A 111 -6.19 0.59 0.92
CA LYS A 111 -6.49 1.98 1.27
C LYS A 111 -5.23 2.78 1.60
N LEU A 112 -4.23 2.17 2.23
CA LEU A 112 -3.06 2.84 2.81
C LEU A 112 -1.73 2.56 2.08
N ARG A 113 -1.75 1.81 0.97
CA ARG A 113 -0.56 1.45 0.15
C ARG A 113 0.25 2.63 -0.42
N SER A 114 -0.28 3.85 -0.37
CA SER A 114 0.47 5.06 -0.76
C SER A 114 1.26 5.67 0.40
N ASP A 115 0.94 5.29 1.64
CA ASP A 115 1.53 5.81 2.86
C ASP A 115 2.47 4.80 3.54
N TYR A 116 2.13 3.52 3.48
CA TYR A 116 2.87 2.44 4.13
C TYR A 116 3.10 1.25 3.19
N GLU A 117 4.16 0.48 3.48
CA GLU A 117 4.44 -0.77 2.81
C GLU A 117 3.80 -1.92 3.60
N PHE A 118 2.97 -2.74 2.95
CA PHE A 118 2.27 -3.85 3.59
C PHE A 118 2.84 -5.19 3.12
N GLY A 119 3.06 -6.11 4.06
CA GLY A 119 3.44 -7.50 3.80
C GLY A 119 2.51 -8.47 4.52
N HIS A 120 2.43 -9.72 4.12
CA HIS A 120 1.68 -10.73 4.86
C HIS A 120 2.38 -12.08 4.81
N THR A 121 2.20 -12.89 5.84
CA THR A 121 2.79 -14.23 5.90
C THR A 121 1.92 -15.21 6.66
N LEU A 122 2.12 -16.51 6.40
CA LEU A 122 1.54 -17.59 7.18
C LEU A 122 2.36 -17.91 8.43
N ASP A 123 3.60 -17.42 8.52
CA ASP A 123 4.54 -17.89 9.54
C ASP A 123 5.43 -16.75 10.05
N ALA A 124 5.26 -16.41 11.34
CA ALA A 124 6.02 -15.35 11.99
C ALA A 124 7.53 -15.66 12.04
N LYS A 125 7.96 -16.90 11.85
CA LYS A 125 9.39 -17.28 11.89
C LYS A 125 10.23 -16.59 10.81
N TYR A 126 9.61 -16.13 9.72
CA TYR A 126 10.31 -15.41 8.66
C TYR A 126 10.60 -13.95 9.04
N LEU A 127 9.85 -13.40 9.99
CA LEU A 127 9.94 -11.99 10.32
C LEU A 127 11.13 -11.71 11.24
N PRO A 128 11.84 -10.59 11.04
CA PRO A 128 12.79 -10.12 12.02
C PRO A 128 12.03 -9.69 13.28
N ARG A 129 12.58 -9.98 14.47
CA ARG A 129 12.04 -9.54 15.78
C ARG A 129 10.63 -10.08 16.10
N GLY A 130 10.26 -9.96 17.37
CA GLY A 130 9.00 -10.48 17.92
C GLY A 130 8.97 -12.00 18.08
N GLU A 131 7.87 -12.51 18.62
CA GLU A 131 7.72 -13.95 18.86
C GLU A 131 7.51 -14.69 17.53
N SER A 132 8.36 -15.69 17.25
CA SER A 132 8.33 -16.51 16.03
C SER A 132 7.25 -17.60 16.04
N SER A 133 6.72 -17.93 17.22
CA SER A 133 5.68 -18.95 17.41
C SER A 133 4.25 -18.43 17.26
N VAL A 134 4.08 -17.14 16.97
CA VAL A 134 2.75 -16.53 16.80
C VAL A 134 2.10 -17.08 15.54
N THR A 135 0.92 -17.69 15.71
CA THR A 135 0.13 -18.25 14.60
C THR A 135 -0.89 -17.26 14.00
N GLY A 136 -0.99 -16.05 14.57
CA GLY A 136 -1.91 -15.01 14.13
C GLY A 136 -3.37 -15.22 14.61
N PRO A 137 -4.29 -14.31 14.22
CA PRO A 137 -4.05 -13.10 13.45
C PRO A 137 -3.36 -12.02 14.31
N VAL A 138 -2.20 -11.56 13.85
CA VAL A 138 -1.45 -10.46 14.46
C VAL A 138 -0.98 -9.51 13.37
N VAL A 139 -1.08 -8.21 13.61
CA VAL A 139 -0.47 -7.19 12.76
C VAL A 139 0.76 -6.64 13.48
N ARG A 140 1.93 -6.80 12.86
CA ARG A 140 3.22 -6.30 13.35
C ARG A 140 3.60 -5.04 12.59
N LEU A 141 3.76 -3.93 13.30
CA LEU A 141 4.35 -2.71 12.76
C LEU A 141 5.85 -2.73 13.01
N PHE A 142 6.66 -2.63 11.96
CA PHE A 142 8.08 -2.34 12.02
C PHE A 142 8.33 -0.84 11.91
N LYS A 143 9.22 -0.31 12.74
CA LYS A 143 9.55 1.13 12.77
C LYS A 143 11.03 1.41 13.04
N PRO A 144 11.57 2.54 12.52
CA PRO A 144 12.98 2.92 12.71
C PRO A 144 13.33 3.48 14.09
N PHE A 145 12.37 3.50 15.04
CA PHE A 145 12.51 4.18 16.33
C PHE A 145 11.89 3.36 17.46
N ASP A 146 12.25 3.71 18.69
CA ASP A 146 11.87 3.01 19.94
C ASP A 146 12.14 1.49 19.90
N GLU A 147 11.15 0.68 20.27
CA GLU A 147 11.16 -0.78 20.36
C GLU A 147 11.31 -1.50 19.00
N LEU A 148 11.39 -0.74 17.91
CA LEU A 148 11.59 -1.17 16.52
C LEU A 148 10.48 -2.06 15.92
N PHE A 149 9.60 -2.62 16.75
CA PHE A 149 8.36 -3.26 16.33
C PHE A 149 7.26 -3.11 17.39
N VAL A 150 6.00 -3.24 16.99
CA VAL A 150 4.83 -3.32 17.88
C VAL A 150 3.85 -4.35 17.31
N ASP A 151 3.38 -5.26 18.16
CA ASP A 151 2.37 -6.27 17.80
C ASP A 151 0.97 -5.82 18.25
N PHE A 152 0.03 -5.84 17.31
CA PHE A 152 -1.39 -5.59 17.55
C PHE A 152 -2.14 -6.90 17.42
N LYS A 153 -2.76 -7.32 18.53
CA LYS A 153 -3.72 -8.42 18.49
C LYS A 153 -4.98 -7.95 17.78
N VAL A 154 -5.39 -8.70 16.76
CA VAL A 154 -6.57 -8.38 15.98
C VAL A 154 -7.79 -8.91 16.73
N THR A 155 -8.45 -8.05 17.49
CA THR A 155 -9.79 -8.30 18.05
C THR A 155 -10.76 -7.34 17.39
N TRP A 156 -11.64 -7.85 16.54
CA TRP A 156 -12.74 -7.09 15.94
C TRP A 156 -14.02 -7.26 16.75
#